data_AF-A0A9C7Q3T3-F1
#
_entry.id   AF-A0A9C7Q3T3-F1
#
_cell.length_a   1.000
_cell.length_b   1.000
_cell.length_c   1.000
_cell.angle_alpha   90.00
_cell.angle_beta   90.00
_cell.angle_gamma   90.00
#
_symmetry.space_group_name_H-M   'P 1'
#
loop_
_entity.id
_entity.type
_entity.pdbx_description
1 polymer ?
#
loop_
_entity_poly.entity_id
_entity_poly.type
_entity_poly.pdbx_seq_one_letter_code
_entity_poly.pdbx_strand_id
1 'polypeptide(L)'
;MLDPWKAYFSPSSEDILYEDSQVIAFKDRNPQAARHYLVVPKVNIKGVEELSRIHIPLLDHMIQVGHRILNTTNLLPHQYRMGFHIKPFRSIPYLHMHCLLLPFRNTWQRIRFSEALPFGGFISAIRLLGKIQR
;
A
#
# COMPACT_ATOMS: atom_id res chain seq x y z
N MET A 1 -0.78 17.24 -18.60
CA MET A 1 0.11 16.07 -18.47
C MET A 1 -0.72 14.93 -17.91
N LEU A 2 -0.66 13.73 -18.48
CA LEU A 2 -1.43 12.58 -18.01
C LEU A 2 -0.87 12.12 -16.65
N ASP A 3 -1.76 11.84 -15.69
CA ASP A 3 -1.34 11.28 -14.41
C ASP A 3 -0.80 9.85 -14.62
N PRO A 4 0.47 9.55 -14.32
CA PRO A 4 1.10 8.27 -14.68
C PRO A 4 0.40 7.04 -14.08
N TRP A 5 -0.18 7.18 -12.89
CA TRP A 5 -0.88 6.10 -12.19
C TRP A 5 -2.15 5.63 -12.93
N LYS A 6 -2.77 6.48 -13.75
CA LYS A 6 -4.00 6.14 -14.51
C LYS A 6 -3.76 5.06 -15.57
N ALA A 7 -2.52 4.81 -15.96
CA ALA A 7 -2.17 3.70 -16.84
C ALA A 7 -2.30 2.32 -16.16
N TYR A 8 -2.29 2.28 -14.83
CA TYR A 8 -2.30 1.04 -14.03
C TYR A 8 -3.56 0.87 -13.19
N PHE A 9 -4.18 1.97 -12.79
CA PHE A 9 -5.37 1.97 -11.95
C PHE A 9 -6.47 2.84 -12.55
N SER A 10 -7.70 2.35 -12.47
CA SER A 10 -8.89 3.06 -12.95
C SER A 10 -10.03 2.87 -11.93
N PRO A 11 -9.92 3.44 -10.73
CA PRO A 11 -10.99 3.38 -9.73
C PRO A 11 -12.22 4.14 -10.23
N SER A 12 -13.41 3.65 -9.87
CA SER A 12 -14.63 4.45 -10.03
C SER A 12 -14.62 5.61 -9.02
N SER A 13 -15.38 6.68 -9.29
CA SER A 13 -15.49 7.80 -8.34
C SER A 13 -16.03 7.38 -6.97
N GLU A 14 -16.89 6.36 -6.92
CA GLU A 14 -17.47 5.81 -5.67
C GLU A 14 -16.48 4.95 -4.86
N ASP A 15 -15.37 4.54 -5.47
CA ASP A 15 -14.31 3.78 -4.82
C ASP A 15 -13.22 4.67 -4.24
N ILE A 16 -13.17 5.95 -4.62
CA ILE A 16 -12.19 6.91 -4.10
C ILE A 16 -12.54 7.25 -2.64
N LEU A 17 -11.59 6.99 -1.75
CA LEU A 17 -11.70 7.23 -0.31
C LEU A 17 -10.98 8.50 0.11
N TYR A 18 -9.94 8.88 -0.62
CA TYR A 18 -9.11 10.04 -0.35
C TYR A 18 -8.34 10.44 -1.61
N GLU A 19 -8.18 11.73 -1.84
CA GLU A 19 -7.33 12.27 -2.90
C GLU A 19 -6.77 13.62 -2.49
N ASP A 20 -5.48 13.84 -2.73
CA ASP A 20 -4.85 15.14 -2.59
C ASP A 20 -3.82 15.39 -3.71
N SER A 21 -2.91 16.35 -3.53
CA SER A 21 -1.88 16.67 -4.51
C SER A 21 -0.80 15.59 -4.66
N GLN A 22 -0.61 14.72 -3.67
CA GLN A 22 0.48 13.74 -3.63
C GLN A 22 0.01 12.32 -3.91
N VAL A 23 -1.17 11.93 -3.41
CA VAL A 23 -1.66 10.55 -3.44
C VAL A 23 -3.15 10.46 -3.75
N ILE A 24 -3.57 9.29 -4.20
CA ILE A 24 -4.97 8.88 -4.28
C ILE A 24 -5.13 7.55 -3.55
N ALA A 25 -6.22 7.39 -2.82
CA ALA A 25 -6.57 6.15 -2.15
C ALA A 25 -7.98 5.68 -2.51
N PHE A 26 -8.10 4.39 -2.79
CA PHE A 26 -9.34 3.81 -3.29
C PHE A 26 -9.49 2.33 -2.93
N LYS A 27 -10.70 1.79 -3.11
CA LYS A 27 -10.99 0.36 -2.89
C LYS A 27 -10.28 -0.52 -3.93
N ASP A 28 -9.60 -1.56 -3.48
CA ASP A 28 -9.04 -2.56 -4.40
C ASP A 28 -10.17 -3.37 -5.04
N ARG A 29 -10.15 -3.48 -6.38
CA ARG A 29 -11.13 -4.25 -7.16
C ARG A 29 -11.15 -5.75 -6.81
N ASN A 30 -10.06 -6.28 -6.27
CA ASN A 30 -9.90 -7.66 -5.86
C ASN A 30 -9.43 -7.74 -4.40
N PRO A 31 -10.34 -7.53 -3.43
CA PRO A 31 -9.98 -7.48 -2.03
C PRO A 31 -9.46 -8.82 -1.51
N GLN A 32 -8.33 -8.80 -0.79
CA GLN A 32 -7.67 -10.00 -0.22
C GLN A 32 -7.89 -10.16 1.29
N ALA A 33 -8.55 -9.18 1.92
CA ALA A 33 -8.97 -9.17 3.31
C ALA A 33 -10.38 -8.57 3.43
N ALA A 34 -10.92 -8.47 4.65
CA ALA A 34 -12.26 -7.92 4.91
C ALA A 34 -12.43 -6.51 4.33
N ARG A 35 -11.40 -5.67 4.41
CA ARG A 35 -11.27 -4.45 3.59
C ARG A 35 -9.88 -4.39 2.98
N HIS A 36 -9.79 -3.99 1.73
CA HIS A 36 -8.54 -3.86 1.01
C HIS A 36 -8.55 -2.56 0.19
N TYR A 37 -7.68 -1.64 0.57
CA TYR A 37 -7.52 -0.36 -0.09
C TYR A 37 -6.10 -0.21 -0.61
N LEU A 38 -5.95 0.61 -1.63
CA LEU A 38 -4.66 0.98 -2.18
C LEU A 38 -4.43 2.46 -1.95
N VAL A 39 -3.22 2.84 -1.51
CA VAL A 39 -2.73 4.22 -1.54
C VAL A 39 -1.66 4.29 -2.63
N VAL A 40 -1.86 5.16 -3.61
CA VAL A 40 -1.04 5.27 -4.82
C VAL A 40 -0.50 6.69 -4.95
N PRO A 41 0.82 6.87 -5.13
CA PRO A 41 1.38 8.20 -5.35
C PRO A 41 1.08 8.69 -6.77
N LYS A 42 0.85 9.99 -6.91
CA LYS A 42 0.67 10.64 -8.21
C LYS A 42 1.99 10.80 -8.97
N VAL A 43 3.12 10.83 -8.26
CA VAL A 43 4.46 10.78 -8.86
C VAL A 43 4.78 9.37 -9.36
N ASN A 44 5.43 9.29 -10.52
CA ASN A 44 5.78 8.02 -11.16
C ASN A 44 6.92 7.30 -10.42
N ILE A 45 6.57 6.31 -9.60
CA ILE A 45 7.51 5.42 -8.91
C ILE A 45 7.08 3.98 -9.19
N LYS A 46 7.95 3.14 -9.72
CA LYS A 46 7.58 1.77 -10.14
C LYS A 46 7.41 0.79 -8.98
N GLY A 47 8.03 1.07 -7.84
CA GLY A 47 7.94 0.24 -6.65
C GLY A 47 8.96 0.61 -5.58
N VAL A 48 9.05 -0.22 -4.54
CA VAL A 48 9.85 0.08 -3.35
C VAL A 48 11.34 0.21 -3.60
N GLU A 49 11.85 -0.38 -4.68
CA GLU A 49 13.26 -0.31 -5.07
C GLU A 49 13.70 1.06 -5.58
N GLU A 50 12.76 1.90 -6.02
CA GLU A 50 13.03 3.27 -6.48
C GLU A 50 12.90 4.29 -5.34
N LEU A 51 12.46 3.85 -4.16
CA LEU A 51 12.38 4.72 -2.99
C LEU A 51 13.76 4.99 -2.41
N SER A 52 13.95 6.22 -1.96
CA SER A 52 15.19 6.72 -1.36
C SER A 52 14.84 7.81 -0.34
N ARG A 53 15.84 8.40 0.32
CA ARG A 53 15.61 9.39 1.39
C ARG A 53 14.76 10.58 0.95
N ILE A 54 14.82 10.97 -0.32
CA ILE A 54 14.00 12.07 -0.87
C ILE A 54 12.49 11.75 -0.83
N HIS A 55 12.14 10.47 -0.80
CA HIS A 55 10.76 9.99 -0.81
C HIS A 55 10.20 9.73 0.60
N ILE A 56 10.98 9.98 1.66
CA ILE A 56 10.53 9.80 3.05
C ILE A 56 9.22 10.57 3.33
N PRO A 57 9.09 11.87 2.96
CA PRO A 57 7.84 12.60 3.21
C PRO A 57 6.63 11.98 2.49
N LEU A 58 6.82 11.50 1.27
CA LEU A 58 5.77 10.83 0.51
C LEU A 58 5.37 9.50 1.18
N LEU A 59 6.34 8.68 1.58
CA LEU A 59 6.07 7.40 2.22
C LEU A 59 5.35 7.59 3.57
N ASP A 60 5.77 8.58 4.36
CA ASP A 60 5.11 8.94 5.61
C ASP A 60 3.67 9.41 5.37
N HIS A 61 3.46 10.27 4.37
CA HIS A 61 2.12 10.70 3.96
C HIS A 61 1.23 9.54 3.52
N MET A 62 1.77 8.59 2.74
CA MET A 62 1.04 7.38 2.36
C MET A 62 0.60 6.57 3.59
N ILE A 63 1.48 6.43 4.59
CA ILE A 63 1.20 5.74 5.86
C ILE A 63 0.07 6.44 6.62
N GLN A 64 0.14 7.77 6.74
CA GLN A 64 -0.90 8.58 7.39
C GLN A 64 -2.26 8.44 6.70
N VAL A 65 -2.29 8.50 5.36
CA VAL A 65 -3.51 8.28 4.57
C VAL A 65 -4.04 6.85 4.78
N GLY A 66 -3.16 5.84 4.79
CA GLY A 66 -3.52 4.45 5.07
C GLY A 66 -4.20 4.27 6.44
N HIS A 67 -3.65 4.88 7.49
CA HIS A 67 -4.24 4.89 8.82
C HIS A 67 -5.63 5.56 8.84
N ARG A 68 -5.76 6.69 8.13
CA ARG A 68 -7.01 7.44 8.01
C ARG A 68 -8.11 6.61 7.34
N ILE A 69 -7.84 6.04 6.16
CA ILE A 69 -8.85 5.29 5.40
C ILE A 69 -9.24 3.97 6.06
N LEU A 70 -8.33 3.35 6.82
CA LEU A 70 -8.63 2.18 7.63
C LEU A 70 -9.32 2.53 8.95
N ASN A 71 -9.35 3.81 9.34
CA ASN A 71 -9.83 4.30 10.63
C ASN A 71 -9.17 3.56 11.81
N THR A 72 -7.83 3.58 11.88
CA THR A 72 -7.07 2.75 12.82
C THR A 72 -7.10 3.20 14.28
N THR A 73 -7.77 4.31 14.62
CA THR A 73 -7.79 4.87 15.99
C THR A 73 -8.18 3.85 17.07
N ASN A 74 -9.07 2.92 16.73
CA ASN A 74 -9.56 1.88 17.64
C ASN A 74 -9.14 0.46 17.21
N LEU A 75 -8.11 0.34 16.36
CA LEU A 75 -7.62 -0.96 15.87
C LEU A 75 -6.29 -1.32 16.51
N LEU A 76 -6.19 -2.56 16.97
CA LEU A 76 -4.95 -3.15 17.44
C LEU A 76 -4.03 -3.49 16.24
N PRO A 77 -2.68 -3.48 16.41
CA PRO A 77 -1.74 -3.72 15.32
C PRO A 77 -1.90 -5.05 14.58
N HIS A 78 -2.56 -6.04 15.19
CA HIS A 78 -2.82 -7.35 14.58
C HIS A 78 -4.13 -7.37 13.78
N GLN A 79 -4.95 -6.33 13.82
CA GLN A 79 -6.23 -6.24 13.10
C GLN A 79 -6.08 -5.65 11.69
N TYR A 80 -4.92 -5.08 11.36
CA TYR A 80 -4.66 -4.52 10.04
C TYR A 80 -3.24 -4.81 9.57
N ARG A 81 -3.00 -4.66 8.26
CA ARG A 81 -1.68 -4.74 7.65
C ARG A 81 -1.51 -3.62 6.62
N MET A 82 -0.37 -2.93 6.66
CA MET A 82 -0.02 -1.93 5.66
C MET A 82 1.38 -2.17 5.11
N GLY A 83 1.53 -2.15 3.80
CA GLY A 83 2.83 -2.38 3.17
C GLY A 83 2.76 -2.62 1.67
N PHE A 84 3.84 -3.17 1.14
CA PHE A 84 4.11 -3.23 -0.29
C PHE A 84 4.57 -4.61 -0.70
N HIS A 85 4.14 -5.05 -1.88
CA HIS A 85 4.76 -6.19 -2.54
C HIS A 85 6.09 -5.81 -3.18
N ILE A 86 7.07 -6.71 -3.08
CA ILE A 86 8.41 -6.56 -3.65
C ILE A 86 8.51 -7.46 -4.88
N LYS A 87 9.36 -7.09 -5.85
CA LYS A 87 9.74 -7.98 -6.96
C LYS A 87 10.30 -9.31 -6.41
N PRO A 88 10.05 -10.45 -7.08
CA PRO A 88 9.20 -10.61 -8.28
C PRO A 88 7.70 -10.77 -7.96
N PHE A 89 7.30 -10.67 -6.70
CA PHE A 89 5.95 -11.02 -6.22
C PHE A 89 4.90 -9.90 -6.32
N ARG A 90 5.23 -8.78 -6.98
CA ARG A 90 4.28 -7.68 -7.24
C ARG A 90 3.55 -7.89 -8.57
N SER A 91 2.26 -7.58 -8.60
CA SER A 91 1.42 -7.76 -9.80
C SER A 91 1.41 -6.56 -10.74
N ILE A 92 1.66 -5.36 -10.21
CA ILE A 92 1.62 -4.09 -10.97
C ILE A 92 2.97 -3.39 -10.83
N PRO A 93 3.58 -2.89 -11.91
CA PRO A 93 4.87 -2.21 -11.88
C PRO A 93 4.73 -0.71 -11.56
N TYR A 94 3.94 -0.40 -10.52
CA TYR A 94 3.74 0.94 -9.98
C TYR A 94 3.66 0.85 -8.45
N LEU A 95 4.20 1.82 -7.73
CA LEU A 95 4.17 1.82 -6.27
C LEU A 95 2.72 1.94 -5.78
N HIS A 96 2.29 1.01 -4.94
CA HIS A 96 0.99 1.07 -4.28
C HIS A 96 1.09 0.41 -2.92
N MET A 97 0.62 1.11 -1.89
CA MET A 97 0.57 0.58 -0.53
C MET A 97 -0.75 -0.15 -0.34
N HIS A 98 -0.68 -1.44 -0.01
CA HIS A 98 -1.83 -2.21 0.44
C HIS A 98 -2.20 -1.79 1.85
N CYS A 99 -3.45 -1.42 2.07
CA CYS A 99 -4.05 -1.15 3.37
C CYS A 99 -5.15 -2.17 3.62
N LEU A 100 -4.91 -3.10 4.53
CA LEU A 100 -5.73 -4.28 4.75
C LEU A 100 -6.35 -4.24 6.15
N LEU A 101 -7.67 -4.34 6.23
CA LEU A 101 -8.38 -4.69 7.47
C LEU A 101 -8.65 -6.19 7.48
N LEU A 102 -8.19 -6.88 8.52
CA LEU A 102 -8.32 -8.33 8.67
C LEU A 102 -9.74 -8.74 9.13
N PRO A 103 -10.16 -10.01 8.94
CA PRO A 103 -9.39 -11.19 8.52
C PRO A 103 -9.00 -11.21 7.03
N PHE A 104 -7.98 -12.00 6.69
CA PHE A 104 -7.67 -12.38 5.30
C PHE A 104 -8.73 -13.34 4.77
N ARG A 105 -8.94 -13.35 3.44
CA ARG A 105 -9.92 -14.25 2.81
C ARG A 105 -9.57 -15.73 2.94
N ASN A 106 -8.29 -16.07 2.99
CA ASN A 106 -7.81 -17.43 3.20
C ASN A 106 -6.36 -17.43 3.74
N THR A 107 -5.90 -18.62 4.14
CA THR A 107 -4.53 -18.84 4.67
C THR A 107 -3.45 -18.44 3.67
N TRP A 108 -3.69 -18.61 2.38
CA TRP A 108 -2.73 -18.27 1.34
C TRP A 108 -2.49 -16.75 1.28
N GLN A 109 -3.55 -15.93 1.37
CA GLN A 109 -3.39 -14.48 1.44
C GLN A 109 -2.66 -14.04 2.71
N ARG A 110 -2.95 -14.66 3.86
CA ARG A 110 -2.20 -14.42 5.09
C ARG A 110 -0.70 -14.64 4.91
N ILE A 111 -0.32 -15.69 4.18
CA ILE A 111 1.09 -15.98 3.85
C ILE A 111 1.65 -14.92 2.89
N ARG A 112 0.94 -14.60 1.80
CA ARG A 112 1.38 -13.61 0.79
C ARG A 112 1.65 -12.22 1.37
N PHE A 113 0.87 -11.78 2.35
CA PHE A 113 1.01 -10.49 3.01
C PHE A 113 1.83 -10.56 4.32
N SER A 114 2.62 -11.63 4.49
CA SER A 114 3.51 -11.81 5.64
C SER A 114 4.92 -11.31 5.34
N GLU A 115 5.49 -10.56 6.27
CA GLU A 115 6.90 -10.17 6.25
C GLU A 115 7.84 -11.30 6.71
N ALA A 116 7.30 -12.37 7.29
CA ALA A 116 8.07 -13.45 7.91
C ALA A 116 8.53 -14.52 6.90
N LEU A 117 8.19 -14.38 5.62
CA LEU A 117 8.60 -15.34 4.60
C LEU A 117 10.09 -15.17 4.26
N PRO A 118 10.88 -16.27 4.23
CA PRO A 118 12.31 -16.22 3.97
C PRO A 118 12.65 -15.70 2.56
N PHE A 119 11.72 -15.81 1.61
CA PHE A 119 11.89 -15.34 0.23
C PHE A 119 11.38 -13.92 -0.03
N GLY A 120 10.91 -13.19 1.00
CA GLY A 120 10.65 -11.75 0.94
C GLY A 120 9.68 -11.31 -0.17
N GLY A 121 8.38 -11.50 0.01
CA GLY A 121 7.35 -11.03 -0.94
C GLY A 121 6.62 -9.75 -0.53
N PHE A 122 6.77 -9.35 0.72
CA PHE A 122 6.05 -8.22 1.31
C PHE A 122 6.92 -7.51 2.35
N ILE A 123 6.85 -6.19 2.38
CA ILE A 123 7.46 -5.35 3.42
C ILE A 123 6.43 -4.38 3.98
N SER A 124 6.34 -4.31 5.29
CA SER A 124 5.48 -3.35 5.98
C SER A 124 5.98 -1.93 5.73
N ALA A 125 5.05 -0.99 5.67
CA ALA A 125 5.38 0.40 5.40
C ALA A 125 6.32 1.00 6.47
N ILE A 126 6.12 0.64 7.75
CA ILE A 126 6.99 1.07 8.87
C ILE A 126 8.41 0.50 8.72
N ARG A 127 8.54 -0.78 8.39
CA ARG A 127 9.87 -1.40 8.18
C ARG A 127 10.58 -0.79 6.97
N LEU A 128 9.85 -0.50 5.90
CA LEU A 128 10.40 0.17 4.71
C LEU A 128 10.89 1.58 5.05
N LEU A 129 10.09 2.36 5.77
CA LEU A 129 10.46 3.70 6.23
C LEU A 129 11.76 3.68 7.05
N GLY A 130 11.85 2.77 8.03
CA GLY A 130 13.05 2.61 8.85
C GLY A 130 14.28 2.12 8.07
N LYS A 131 14.10 1.40 6.97
CA LYS A 131 15.21 1.02 6.07
C LYS A 131 15.73 2.20 5.26
N ILE A 132 14.84 3.05 4.76
CA ILE A 132 15.20 4.18 3.90
C ILE A 132 15.86 5.31 4.71
N GLN A 133 15.50 5.45 5.99
CA GLN A 133 16.07 6.44 6.89
C GLN A 133 17.53 6.16 7.29
N ARG A 134 17.97 4.90 7.24
CA ARG A 134 19.34 4.49 7.57
C ARG A 134 20.32 4.80 6.44
#